data_AF-A0A528TFR3-F1
#
_entry.id   AF-A0A528TFR3-F1
#
_cell.length_a   1.000
_cell.length_b   1.000
_cell.length_c   1.000
_cell.angle_alpha   90.00
_cell.angle_beta   90.00
_cell.angle_gamma   90.00
#
_symmetry.space_group_name_H-M   'P 1'
#
loop_
_entity.id
_entity.type
_entity.pdbx_description
1 polymer ?
#
loop_
_entity_poly.entity_id
_entity_poly.type
_entity_poly.pdbx_seq_one_letter_code
_entity_poly.pdbx_strand_id
1 'polypeptide(L)' 'MDDLQYGTRNKRGDWAPNEPAGTAPLFAFPPRPLALLKWLPHYFLP' A
#
# COMPACT_ATOMS: atom_id res chain seq x y z
N MET A 1 15.73 -7.49 0.31
CA MET A 1 14.31 -7.10 0.40
C MET A 1 13.61 -8.29 1.02
N ASP A 2 13.09 -8.13 2.24
CA ASP A 2 12.44 -9.21 2.98
C ASP A 2 10.95 -9.23 2.60
N ASP A 3 10.59 -10.13 1.71
CA ASP A 3 9.26 -10.27 1.12
C ASP A 3 8.20 -10.74 2.13
N LEU A 4 8.63 -11.31 3.27
CA LEU A 4 7.77 -11.68 4.40
C LEU A 4 7.23 -10.47 5.17
N GLN A 5 7.84 -9.28 5.01
CA GLN A 5 7.32 -8.06 5.63
C GLN A 5 6.08 -7.53 4.91
N TYR A 6 5.90 -7.89 3.63
CA TYR A 6 4.88 -7.33 2.75
C TYR A 6 3.84 -8.36 2.28
N GLY A 7 4.06 -9.64 2.58
CA GLY A 7 3.15 -10.71 2.22
C GLY A 7 3.43 -11.99 2.97
N THR A 8 2.52 -12.94 2.85
CA THR A 8 2.68 -14.29 3.40
C THR A 8 3.02 -15.27 2.30
N ARG A 9 3.87 -16.25 2.63
CA ARG A 9 4.22 -17.33 1.73
C ARG A 9 3.62 -18.64 2.23
N ASN A 10 2.90 -19.34 1.37
CA ASN A 10 2.31 -20.63 1.72
C ASN A 10 3.37 -21.74 1.68
N LYS A 11 3.03 -22.93 2.22
CA LYS A 11 3.92 -24.10 2.23
C LYS A 11 4.24 -24.66 0.83
N ARG A 12 3.48 -24.28 -0.20
CA ARG A 12 3.73 -24.62 -1.61
C ARG A 12 4.71 -23.65 -2.28
N GLY A 13 5.02 -22.54 -1.63
CA GLY A 13 5.92 -21.51 -2.12
C GLY A 13 5.21 -20.34 -2.81
N ASP A 14 3.88 -20.31 -2.88
CA ASP A 14 3.12 -19.19 -3.44
C ASP A 14 3.11 -18.02 -2.46
N TRP A 15 3.33 -16.81 -2.97
CA TRP A 15 3.35 -15.58 -2.19
C TRP A 15 2.07 -14.77 -2.45
N ALA A 16 1.49 -14.23 -1.38
CA ALA A 16 0.34 -13.33 -1.44
C ALA A 16 0.58 -12.10 -0.58
N PRO A 17 0.25 -10.89 -1.05
CA PRO A 17 0.43 -9.66 -0.28
C PRO A 17 -0.50 -9.64 0.94
N ASN A 18 -0.07 -8.97 2.00
CA ASN A 18 -0.87 -8.83 3.24
C ASN A 18 -2.11 -7.95 3.03
N GLU A 19 -1.97 -6.94 2.17
CA GLU A 19 -3.04 -6.03 1.82
C GLU A 19 -3.09 -5.85 0.29
N PRO A 20 -4.29 -5.73 -0.29
CA PRO A 20 -4.42 -5.41 -1.70
C PRO A 20 -3.80 -4.04 -1.99
N ALA A 21 -3.28 -3.88 -3.20
CA ALA A 21 -2.76 -2.59 -3.65
C ALA A 21 -3.87 -1.52 -3.56
N GLY A 22 -3.69 -0.56 -2.66
CA GLY A 22 -4.65 0.53 -2.46
C GLY A 22 -4.60 1.54 -3.59
N THR A 23 -5.71 2.24 -3.82
CA THR A 23 -5.78 3.38 -4.74
C THR A 23 -5.27 4.66 -4.06
N ALA A 24 -4.67 5.57 -4.83
CA ALA A 24 -4.28 6.88 -4.33
C ALA A 24 -5.47 7.63 -3.70
N PRO A 25 -5.26 8.38 -2.60
CA PRO A 25 -6.34 9.07 -1.90
C PRO A 25 -7.06 10.14 -2.74
N LEU A 26 -6.46 10.58 -3.86
CA LEU A 26 -7.08 11.46 -4.85
C LEU A 26 -8.36 10.87 -5.47
N PHE A 27 -8.45 9.54 -5.58
CA PHE A 27 -9.58 8.85 -6.18
C PHE A 27 -10.56 8.29 -5.14
N ALA A 28 -10.36 8.58 -3.84
CA ALA A 28 -11.23 8.12 -2.78
C ALA A 28 -12.43 9.06 -2.60
N PHE A 29 -13.64 8.48 -2.51
CA PHE A 29 -14.86 9.18 -2.10
C PHE A 29 -15.44 8.54 -0.83
N PRO A 30 -15.74 9.32 0.23
CA PRO A 30 -15.59 10.77 0.32
C PRO A 30 -14.11 11.20 0.34
N PRO A 31 -13.80 12.45 -0.09
CA PRO A 31 -12.44 12.96 -0.07
C PRO A 31 -11.89 12.99 1.36
N ARG A 32 -10.63 12.57 1.52
CA ARG A 32 -9.94 12.46 2.83
C ARG A 32 -8.72 13.38 2.87
N PRO A 33 -8.85 14.66 3.27
CA PRO A 33 -7.77 15.66 3.20
C PRO A 33 -6.52 15.27 3.97
N LEU A 34 -6.69 14.70 5.18
CA LEU A 34 -5.58 14.23 6.01
C LEU A 34 -4.81 13.07 5.35
N ALA A 35 -5.51 12.18 4.66
CA ALA A 35 -4.87 11.06 3.95
C ALA A 35 -4.07 11.58 2.74
N LEU A 36 -4.60 12.58 2.02
CA LEU A 36 -3.90 13.24 0.92
C LEU A 36 -2.62 13.95 1.39
N LEU A 37 -2.70 14.69 2.51
CA LEU A 37 -1.54 15.38 3.08
C LEU A 37 -0.44 14.42 3.53
N LYS A 38 -0.79 13.29 4.15
CA LYS A 38 0.17 12.24 4.52
C LYS A 38 0.77 11.52 3.31
N TRP A 39 0.02 11.42 2.23
CA TRP A 39 0.47 10.79 0.98
C TRP A 39 1.43 11.67 0.18
N LEU A 40 1.22 13.00 0.17
CA LEU A 40 2.02 13.98 -0.60
C LEU A 40 3.55 13.80 -0.49
N PRO A 41 4.15 13.65 0.71
CA PRO A 41 5.59 13.42 0.84
C PRO A 41 6.08 12.14 0.13
N HIS A 42 5.31 11.05 0.20
CA HIS A 42 5.64 9.77 -0.42
C HIS A 42 5.59 9.84 -1.96
N TYR A 43 4.87 10.82 -2.52
CA TYR A 43 4.83 11.04 -3.96
C TYR A 43 6.06 11.79 -4.48
N PHE A 44 6.60 12.73 -3.69
CA PHE A 44 7.74 13.57 -4.09
C PHE A 44 9.11 13.03 -3.63
N LEU A 45 9.14 12.13 -2.64
CA LEU A 45 10.35 11.55 -2.05
C LEU A 45 10.25 10.02 -2.06
N PRO A 46 10.61 9.35 -3.17
CA PRO A 46 10.57 7.90 -3.29
C PRO A 46 11.67 7.18 -2.48
#